data_AF-A0A5Z1VCJ8-F1
#
_entry.id   AF-A0A5Z1VCJ8-F1
#
_cell.length_a   1.000
_cell.length_b   1.000
_cell.length_c   1.000
_cell.angle_alpha   90.00
_cell.angle_beta   90.00
_cell.angle_gamma   90.00
#
_symmetry.space_group_name_H-M   'P 1'
#
loop_
_entity.id
_entity.type
_entity.pdbx_description
1 polymer ?
#
loop_
_entity_poly.entity_id
_entity_poly.type
_entity_poly.pdbx_seq_one_letter_code
_entity_poly.pdbx_strand_id
1 'polypeptide(L)'
;MNSFKQKYLINFWDNSRAMITLGILSAVYFGIFGGVWAVTGEMTRWGGEFLELLGMDLNGYSYYQKQNLNGTPLTRTDGIMLIGMFIGCLVAALLANKVKFRLPASNIRIFQAIVGGILSGYGARLAFGCNLANFFTGLPYFSLHTWFFGVFMVLGIYLGVKLCNTSFFKPKAKLQCANKENIPLLKQNSRAKFHFVLGSILFVAFLIWVFYLVLVNGNISTQSKQSLLALALIFGFAFGFIISRGQICFTACFRDLFLFGRENAIKGALIGMIIASLIAFAFILHGHNSKLIELSPAVAIGAFLFGFGIVFAGGCECGWTYRACEGQSHFMIVGIANIVGTMILALTYDFLPSAFKEGVKINLLNEFGNLGGFFINLALFILMFACVLFYKKHFFQKLNQKG
;
A
#
# COMPACT_ATOMS: atom_id res chain seq x y z
N MET A 1 28.85 -16.38 11.30
CA MET A 1 28.03 -16.58 10.07
C MET A 1 27.48 -15.23 9.54
N ASN A 2 28.37 -14.24 9.37
CA ASN A 2 28.05 -12.90 8.84
C ASN A 2 28.09 -12.90 7.31
N SER A 3 27.08 -13.47 6.67
CA SER A 3 26.91 -13.31 5.22
C SER A 3 25.96 -12.15 4.95
N PHE A 4 26.41 -11.15 4.19
CA PHE A 4 25.57 -10.08 3.61
C PHE A 4 24.26 -10.63 3.04
N LYS A 5 24.34 -11.78 2.35
CA LYS A 5 23.19 -12.53 1.82
C LYS A 5 22.17 -12.88 2.90
N GLN A 6 22.63 -13.39 4.04
CA GLN A 6 21.72 -13.79 5.13
C GLN A 6 21.02 -12.57 5.72
N LYS A 7 21.75 -11.48 5.97
CA LYS A 7 21.22 -10.29 6.64
C LYS A 7 20.26 -9.49 5.75
N TYR A 8 20.62 -9.25 4.49
CA TYR A 8 19.86 -8.33 3.62
C TYR A 8 18.92 -9.05 2.65
N LEU A 9 19.31 -10.21 2.13
CA LEU A 9 18.53 -10.91 1.10
C LEU A 9 17.59 -11.97 1.68
N ILE A 10 18.00 -12.69 2.73
CA ILE A 10 17.24 -13.86 3.25
C ILE A 10 16.40 -13.55 4.49
N ASN A 11 16.93 -12.81 5.47
CA ASN A 11 16.25 -12.51 6.73
C ASN A 11 15.31 -11.30 6.61
N PHE A 12 14.13 -11.39 7.24
CA PHE A 12 13.19 -10.27 7.25
C PHE A 12 13.82 -9.06 7.94
N TRP A 13 13.50 -7.88 7.42
CA TRP A 13 13.97 -6.64 8.01
C TRP A 13 13.04 -6.23 9.15
N ASP A 14 13.57 -5.42 10.05
CA ASP A 14 12.73 -4.83 11.08
C ASP A 14 11.68 -3.91 10.42
N ASN A 15 10.40 -4.16 10.73
CA ASN A 15 9.29 -3.44 10.11
C ASN A 15 9.36 -1.93 10.39
N SER A 16 9.87 -1.53 11.55
CA SER A 16 9.94 -0.11 11.90
C SER A 16 10.99 0.61 11.06
N ARG A 17 12.17 0.01 10.88
CA ARG A 17 13.24 0.53 10.02
C ARG A 17 12.81 0.59 8.56
N ALA A 18 12.17 -0.47 8.06
CA ALA A 18 11.67 -0.51 6.69
C ALA A 18 10.63 0.59 6.44
N MET A 19 9.71 0.85 7.39
CA MET A 19 8.76 1.97 7.30
C MET A 19 9.45 3.33 7.29
N ILE A 20 10.47 3.56 8.11
CA ILE A 20 11.23 4.81 8.11
C ILE A 20 11.90 5.03 6.75
N THR A 21 12.55 3.99 6.20
CA THR A 21 13.16 4.05 4.86
C THR A 21 12.13 4.36 3.77
N LEU A 22 10.94 3.75 3.84
CA LEU A 22 9.86 4.07 2.89
C LEU A 22 9.36 5.52 3.03
N GLY A 23 9.34 6.06 4.25
CA GLY A 23 8.95 7.45 4.49
C GLY A 23 9.90 8.41 3.78
N ILE A 24 11.20 8.21 3.96
CA ILE A 24 12.25 8.98 3.26
C ILE A 24 12.11 8.82 1.75
N LEU A 25 12.00 7.58 1.25
CA LEU A 25 11.85 7.29 -0.17
C LEU A 25 10.61 7.97 -0.77
N SER A 26 9.51 8.02 -0.03
CA SER A 26 8.28 8.66 -0.48
C SER A 26 8.39 10.19 -0.56
N ALA A 27 9.16 10.81 0.34
CA ALA A 27 9.38 12.26 0.27
C ALA A 27 10.30 12.64 -0.89
N VAL A 28 11.34 11.83 -1.15
CA VAL A 28 12.18 11.98 -2.34
C VAL A 28 11.35 11.79 -3.61
N TYR A 29 10.48 10.77 -3.64
CA TYR A 29 9.55 10.56 -4.75
C TYR A 29 8.70 11.81 -5.01
N PHE A 30 8.13 12.42 -3.98
CA PHE A 30 7.36 13.66 -4.13
C PHE A 30 8.18 14.81 -4.72
N GLY A 31 9.42 15.00 -4.27
CA GLY A 31 10.30 16.04 -4.82
C GLY A 31 10.65 15.83 -6.30
N ILE A 32 10.66 14.59 -6.79
CA ILE A 32 11.03 14.26 -8.16
C ILE A 32 9.82 14.24 -9.10
N PHE A 33 8.72 13.63 -8.66
CA PHE A 33 7.54 13.36 -9.50
C PHE A 33 6.39 14.36 -9.26
N GLY A 34 6.47 15.19 -8.21
CA GLY A 34 5.45 16.18 -7.85
C GLY A 34 4.12 15.58 -7.39
N GLY A 35 4.07 14.26 -7.14
CA GLY A 35 2.85 13.53 -6.81
C GLY A 35 2.99 12.64 -5.57
N VAL A 36 1.84 12.25 -5.02
CA VAL A 36 1.79 11.17 -4.01
C VAL A 36 2.06 9.84 -4.67
N TRP A 37 2.70 8.94 -3.93
CA TRP A 37 2.81 7.56 -4.38
C TRP A 37 1.45 6.87 -4.29
N ALA A 38 0.85 6.58 -5.45
CA ALA A 38 -0.45 5.92 -5.53
C ALA A 38 -0.37 4.68 -6.43
N VAL A 39 -0.91 3.57 -5.93
CA VAL A 39 -0.96 2.28 -6.66
C VAL A 39 -2.34 2.04 -7.25
N THR A 40 -3.38 2.42 -6.52
CA THR A 40 -4.79 2.17 -6.87
C THR A 40 -5.27 2.98 -8.08
N GLY A 41 -4.63 4.13 -8.36
CA GLY A 41 -4.94 4.91 -9.55
C GLY A 41 -4.63 4.12 -10.82
N GLU A 42 -3.44 3.53 -10.88
CA GLU A 42 -3.00 2.73 -12.02
C GLU A 42 -3.79 1.43 -12.14
N MET A 43 -4.09 0.77 -11.02
CA MET A 43 -4.97 -0.42 -11.01
C MET A 43 -6.37 -0.13 -11.56
N THR A 44 -6.87 1.10 -11.40
CA THR A 44 -8.16 1.51 -11.98
C THR A 44 -8.05 1.72 -13.48
N ARG A 45 -6.93 2.27 -13.96
CA ARG A 45 -6.65 2.35 -15.40
C ARG A 45 -6.56 0.97 -16.03
N TRP A 46 -5.86 0.03 -15.41
CA TRP A 46 -5.80 -1.36 -15.90
C TRP A 46 -7.19 -2.01 -15.96
N GLY A 47 -8.04 -1.73 -14.97
CA GLY A 47 -9.45 -2.15 -15.00
C GLY A 47 -10.23 -1.50 -16.15
N GLY A 48 -10.01 -0.21 -16.41
CA GLY A 48 -10.60 0.51 -17.54
C GLY A 48 -10.17 -0.07 -18.89
N GLU A 49 -8.87 -0.21 -19.12
CA GLU A 49 -8.32 -0.83 -20.34
C GLU A 49 -8.86 -2.25 -20.54
N PHE A 50 -9.04 -3.01 -19.45
CA PHE A 50 -9.69 -4.32 -19.51
C PHE A 50 -11.15 -4.25 -19.95
N LEU A 51 -11.92 -3.25 -19.51
CA LEU A 51 -13.31 -3.04 -19.95
C LEU A 51 -13.37 -2.59 -21.43
N GLU A 52 -12.44 -1.75 -21.88
CA GLU A 52 -12.31 -1.36 -23.28
C GLU A 52 -11.99 -2.57 -24.18
N LEU A 53 -11.12 -3.48 -23.71
CA LEU A 53 -10.84 -4.75 -24.38
C LEU A 53 -12.09 -5.66 -24.50
N LEU A 54 -13.05 -5.51 -23.58
CA LEU A 54 -14.35 -6.20 -23.65
C LEU A 54 -15.39 -5.47 -24.51
N GLY A 55 -15.01 -4.35 -25.15
CA GLY A 55 -15.86 -3.58 -26.05
C GLY A 55 -16.71 -2.50 -25.40
N MET A 56 -16.44 -2.13 -24.14
CA MET A 56 -17.15 -1.05 -23.45
C MET A 56 -16.55 0.32 -23.79
N ASP A 57 -17.39 1.28 -24.20
CA ASP A 57 -16.96 2.68 -24.35
C ASP A 57 -16.94 3.39 -23.00
N LEU A 58 -15.75 3.79 -22.55
CA LEU A 58 -15.56 4.46 -21.26
C LEU A 58 -15.65 5.99 -21.33
N ASN A 59 -15.80 6.57 -22.51
CA ASN A 59 -15.85 8.03 -22.68
C ASN A 59 -17.04 8.66 -21.96
N GLY A 60 -18.13 7.93 -21.73
CA GLY A 60 -19.31 8.42 -21.01
C GLY A 60 -19.17 8.53 -19.49
N TYR A 61 -18.12 7.95 -18.89
CA TYR A 61 -17.98 7.86 -17.44
C TYR A 61 -17.06 8.93 -16.88
N SER A 62 -17.58 9.81 -16.02
CA SER A 62 -16.81 10.98 -15.53
C SER A 62 -15.58 10.58 -14.70
N TYR A 63 -15.63 9.43 -14.02
CA TYR A 63 -14.50 8.94 -13.23
C TYR A 63 -13.31 8.56 -14.10
N TYR A 64 -13.55 7.87 -15.22
CA TYR A 64 -12.50 7.48 -16.16
C TYR A 64 -11.91 8.69 -16.90
N GLN A 65 -12.74 9.69 -17.23
CA GLN A 65 -12.26 10.97 -17.73
C GLN A 65 -11.32 11.67 -16.72
N LYS A 66 -11.70 11.74 -15.43
CA LYS A 66 -10.85 12.30 -14.37
C LYS A 66 -9.55 11.53 -14.18
N GLN A 67 -9.58 10.21 -14.36
CA GLN A 67 -8.43 9.34 -14.16
C GLN A 67 -7.45 9.36 -15.35
N ASN A 68 -7.93 9.76 -16.52
CA ASN A 68 -7.20 9.85 -17.79
C ASN A 68 -6.60 8.50 -18.21
N LEU A 69 -7.26 7.85 -19.16
CA LEU A 69 -6.86 6.55 -19.73
C LEU A 69 -5.85 6.68 -20.90
N ASN A 70 -5.39 7.89 -21.24
CA ASN A 70 -4.48 8.08 -22.35
C ASN A 70 -3.12 7.36 -22.13
N GLY A 71 -2.69 6.62 -23.15
CA GLY A 71 -1.45 5.84 -23.14
C GLY A 71 -1.59 4.49 -22.45
N THR A 72 -0.49 3.75 -22.33
CA THR A 72 -0.49 2.38 -21.78
C THR A 72 0.27 2.34 -20.46
N PRO A 73 0.19 1.23 -19.69
CA PRO A 73 1.00 1.06 -18.47
C PRO A 73 2.51 1.18 -18.71
N LEU A 74 2.97 0.99 -19.95
CA LEU A 74 4.37 1.11 -20.33
C LEU A 74 4.79 2.54 -20.70
N THR A 75 3.85 3.44 -21.01
CA THR A 75 4.16 4.84 -21.33
C THR A 75 3.90 5.77 -20.15
N ARG A 76 3.11 5.33 -19.18
CA ARG A 76 2.74 6.09 -17.98
C ARG A 76 3.73 5.84 -16.84
N THR A 77 4.12 6.91 -16.14
CA THR A 77 5.03 6.83 -14.99
C THR A 77 4.49 5.92 -13.89
N ASP A 78 3.20 6.04 -13.57
CA ASP A 78 2.54 5.24 -12.54
C ASP A 78 2.49 3.75 -12.92
N GLY A 79 2.33 3.47 -14.22
CA GLY A 79 2.32 2.12 -14.80
C GLY A 79 3.67 1.42 -14.69
N ILE A 80 4.73 2.06 -15.18
CA ILE A 80 6.10 1.53 -15.06
C ILE A 80 6.50 1.35 -13.60
N MET A 81 6.13 2.30 -12.75
CA MET A 81 6.40 2.24 -11.32
C MET A 81 5.71 1.04 -10.65
N LEU A 82 4.44 0.78 -10.99
CA LEU A 82 3.71 -0.38 -10.51
C LEU A 82 4.34 -1.69 -10.98
N ILE A 83 4.75 -1.77 -12.26
CA ILE A 83 5.47 -2.92 -12.80
C ILE A 83 6.79 -3.14 -12.06
N GLY A 84 7.56 -2.06 -11.85
CA GLY A 84 8.79 -2.09 -11.05
C GLY A 84 8.55 -2.64 -9.64
N MET A 85 7.45 -2.24 -9.00
CA MET A 85 7.06 -2.77 -7.68
C MET A 85 6.82 -4.27 -7.70
N PHE A 86 6.10 -4.80 -8.69
CA PHE A 86 5.91 -6.25 -8.85
C PHE A 86 7.24 -6.99 -9.08
N ILE A 87 8.11 -6.46 -9.93
CA ILE A 87 9.44 -7.03 -10.21
C ILE A 87 10.28 -7.04 -8.92
N GLY A 88 10.32 -5.93 -8.18
CA GLY A 88 11.04 -5.83 -6.91
C GLY A 88 10.54 -6.82 -5.86
N CYS A 89 9.22 -7.01 -5.75
CA CYS A 89 8.61 -8.00 -4.86
C CYS A 89 9.01 -9.43 -5.24
N LEU A 90 8.94 -9.76 -6.54
CA LEU A 90 9.24 -11.08 -7.07
C LEU A 90 10.73 -11.42 -6.91
N VAL A 91 11.63 -10.49 -7.26
CA VAL A 91 13.08 -10.65 -7.06
C VAL A 91 13.40 -10.86 -5.58
N ALA A 92 12.84 -10.04 -4.68
CA ALA A 92 13.02 -10.21 -3.24
C ALA A 92 12.52 -11.57 -2.72
N ALA A 93 11.38 -12.05 -3.22
CA ALA A 93 10.81 -13.34 -2.82
C ALA A 93 11.64 -14.53 -3.33
N LEU A 94 12.16 -14.44 -4.56
CA LEU A 94 13.01 -15.47 -5.18
C LEU A 94 14.39 -15.57 -4.53
N LEU A 95 15.07 -14.43 -4.33
CA LEU A 95 16.39 -14.39 -3.67
C LEU A 95 16.34 -14.94 -2.23
N ALA A 96 15.21 -14.77 -1.56
CA ALA A 96 14.97 -15.29 -0.21
C ALA A 96 14.45 -16.74 -0.18
N ASN A 97 14.25 -17.37 -1.34
CA ASN A 97 13.67 -18.72 -1.47
C ASN A 97 12.31 -18.86 -0.75
N LYS A 98 11.45 -17.83 -0.82
CA LYS A 98 10.13 -17.79 -0.15
C LYS A 98 8.97 -18.16 -1.06
N VAL A 99 9.18 -18.12 -2.38
CA VAL A 99 8.16 -18.46 -3.38
C VAL A 99 7.71 -19.90 -3.20
N LYS A 100 6.47 -20.10 -2.76
CA LYS A 100 5.82 -21.40 -2.63
C LYS A 100 4.32 -21.22 -2.85
N PHE A 101 3.77 -21.91 -3.84
CA PHE A 101 2.34 -21.91 -4.09
C PHE A 101 1.57 -22.49 -2.88
N ARG A 102 0.62 -21.72 -2.35
CA ARG A 102 -0.21 -22.07 -1.19
C ARG A 102 -1.67 -21.76 -1.48
N LEU A 103 -2.52 -22.77 -1.36
CA LEU A 103 -3.97 -22.61 -1.49
C LEU A 103 -4.59 -22.06 -0.20
N PRO A 104 -5.74 -21.37 -0.27
CA PRO A 104 -6.41 -20.83 0.91
C PRO A 104 -6.88 -21.98 1.80
N ALA A 105 -6.74 -21.82 3.12
CA ALA A 105 -7.03 -22.89 4.08
C ALA A 105 -8.53 -23.21 4.24
N SER A 106 -9.43 -22.32 3.79
CA SER A 106 -10.87 -22.46 3.98
C SER A 106 -11.66 -21.62 2.98
N ASN A 107 -12.86 -22.07 2.61
CA ASN A 107 -13.79 -21.32 1.77
C ASN A 107 -14.20 -19.97 2.38
N ILE A 108 -14.24 -19.88 3.71
CA ILE A 108 -14.50 -18.60 4.42
C ILE A 108 -13.40 -17.59 4.12
N ARG A 109 -12.14 -18.03 3.99
CA ARG A 109 -11.02 -17.16 3.60
C ARG A 109 -11.16 -16.67 2.17
N ILE A 110 -11.65 -17.51 1.26
CA ILE A 110 -11.91 -17.13 -0.13
C ILE A 110 -13.02 -16.08 -0.19
N PHE A 111 -14.12 -16.30 0.53
CA PHE A 111 -15.21 -15.32 0.65
C PHE A 111 -14.70 -13.98 1.20
N GLN A 112 -13.90 -14.03 2.27
CA GLN A 112 -13.22 -12.87 2.84
C GLN A 112 -12.32 -12.14 1.84
N ALA A 113 -11.56 -12.88 1.02
CA ALA A 113 -10.69 -12.33 -0.01
C ALA A 113 -11.49 -11.57 -1.09
N ILE A 114 -12.58 -12.17 -1.57
CA ILE A 114 -13.40 -11.60 -2.64
C ILE A 114 -14.15 -10.36 -2.13
N VAL A 115 -14.94 -10.50 -1.07
CA VAL A 115 -15.75 -9.40 -0.54
C VAL A 115 -14.87 -8.29 0.01
N GLY A 116 -13.82 -8.64 0.76
CA GLY A 116 -12.89 -7.65 1.32
C GLY A 116 -12.08 -6.95 0.23
N GLY A 117 -11.69 -7.70 -0.81
CA GLY A 117 -11.02 -7.17 -2.00
C GLY A 117 -11.89 -6.12 -2.69
N ILE A 118 -13.12 -6.47 -3.05
CA ILE A 118 -14.08 -5.56 -3.70
C ILE A 118 -14.33 -4.31 -2.84
N LEU A 119 -14.61 -4.49 -1.55
CA LEU A 119 -14.84 -3.37 -0.63
C LEU A 119 -13.62 -2.44 -0.51
N SER A 120 -12.41 -3.02 -0.46
CA SER A 120 -11.19 -2.22 -0.43
C SER A 120 -10.94 -1.49 -1.76
N GLY A 121 -11.17 -2.11 -2.91
CA GLY A 121 -11.03 -1.44 -4.21
C GLY A 121 -12.02 -0.29 -4.36
N TYR A 122 -13.29 -0.55 -4.06
CA TYR A 122 -14.36 0.43 -4.09
C TYR A 122 -14.08 1.60 -3.14
N GLY A 123 -13.77 1.31 -1.87
CA GLY A 123 -13.45 2.32 -0.87
C GLY A 123 -12.22 3.18 -1.22
N ALA A 124 -11.17 2.55 -1.75
CA ALA A 124 -9.95 3.25 -2.15
C ALA A 124 -10.19 4.29 -3.24
N ARG A 125 -11.15 4.03 -4.14
CA ARG A 125 -11.47 4.95 -5.24
C ARG A 125 -12.51 5.98 -4.84
N LEU A 126 -13.40 5.65 -3.90
CA LEU A 126 -14.39 6.58 -3.37
C LEU A 126 -13.70 7.66 -2.53
N ALA A 127 -12.64 7.28 -1.81
CA ALA A 127 -11.79 8.21 -1.08
C ALA A 127 -10.61 8.78 -1.87
N PHE A 128 -10.54 8.51 -3.19
CA PHE A 128 -9.45 8.92 -4.09
C PHE A 128 -8.02 8.53 -3.66
N GLY A 129 -7.86 7.65 -2.67
CA GLY A 129 -6.58 7.13 -2.23
C GLY A 129 -6.70 5.86 -1.39
N CYS A 130 -5.58 5.15 -1.25
CA CYS A 130 -5.43 4.02 -0.34
C CYS A 130 -4.56 4.40 0.86
N ASN A 131 -4.23 3.43 1.71
CA ASN A 131 -3.33 3.68 2.86
C ASN A 131 -1.96 4.21 2.46
N LEU A 132 -1.43 3.78 1.32
CA LEU A 132 -0.14 4.29 0.88
C LEU A 132 -0.26 5.74 0.39
N ALA A 133 -1.28 6.05 -0.40
CA ALA A 133 -1.47 7.36 -1.00
C ALA A 133 -1.95 8.42 0.01
N ASN A 134 -3.03 8.15 0.75
CA ASN A 134 -3.63 9.15 1.64
C ASN A 134 -3.00 9.12 3.02
N PHE A 135 -2.81 7.93 3.61
CA PHE A 135 -2.30 7.84 4.97
C PHE A 135 -0.77 8.02 5.02
N PHE A 136 0.00 7.16 4.35
CA PHE A 136 1.46 7.14 4.51
C PHE A 136 2.18 8.27 3.77
N THR A 137 1.83 8.52 2.51
CA THR A 137 2.48 9.57 1.70
C THR A 137 1.69 10.88 1.68
N GLY A 138 0.39 10.85 1.95
CA GLY A 138 -0.46 12.04 1.94
C GLY A 138 -0.42 12.89 3.21
N LEU A 139 -0.37 12.28 4.41
CA LEU A 139 -0.27 13.03 5.69
C LEU A 139 0.97 13.94 5.74
N PRO A 140 2.15 13.53 5.24
CA PRO A 140 3.31 14.41 5.09
C PRO A 140 3.10 15.68 4.25
N TYR A 141 2.06 15.76 3.41
CA TYR A 141 1.87 16.85 2.42
C TYR A 141 0.79 17.86 2.82
N PHE A 142 0.43 17.88 4.12
CA PHE A 142 -0.34 18.96 4.76
C PHE A 142 -1.79 19.14 4.27
N SER A 143 -2.38 18.14 3.61
CA SER A 143 -3.79 18.20 3.24
C SER A 143 -4.70 17.67 4.34
N LEU A 144 -5.78 18.38 4.69
CA LEU A 144 -6.65 17.96 5.80
C LEU A 144 -7.45 16.67 5.48
N HIS A 145 -7.75 16.42 4.20
CA HIS A 145 -8.51 15.23 3.80
C HIS A 145 -7.81 13.93 4.18
N THR A 146 -6.48 13.92 4.31
CA THR A 146 -5.70 12.72 4.65
C THR A 146 -5.83 12.36 6.14
N TRP A 147 -5.92 13.35 7.02
CA TRP A 147 -6.26 13.16 8.43
C TRP A 147 -7.68 12.62 8.58
N PHE A 148 -8.62 13.22 7.84
CA PHE A 148 -10.00 12.76 7.80
C PHE A 148 -10.10 11.31 7.31
N PHE A 149 -9.43 10.98 6.19
CA PHE A 149 -9.27 9.61 5.71
C PHE A 149 -8.71 8.69 6.79
N GLY A 150 -7.64 9.11 7.47
CA GLY A 150 -6.98 8.34 8.52
C GLY A 150 -7.94 7.94 9.65
N VAL A 151 -8.78 8.87 10.13
CA VAL A 151 -9.76 8.60 11.20
C VAL A 151 -10.77 7.55 10.76
N PHE A 152 -11.44 7.75 9.63
CA PHE A 152 -12.48 6.83 9.15
C PHE A 152 -11.92 5.47 8.74
N MET A 153 -10.71 5.44 8.18
CA MET A 153 -9.97 4.22 7.90
C MET A 153 -9.70 3.43 9.18
N VAL A 154 -9.20 4.07 10.24
CA VAL A 154 -8.92 3.39 11.52
C VAL A 154 -10.22 2.86 12.16
N LEU A 155 -11.33 3.61 12.06
CA LEU A 155 -12.65 3.15 12.50
C LEU A 155 -13.11 1.90 11.71
N GLY A 156 -12.95 1.91 10.39
CA GLY A 156 -13.25 0.77 9.53
C GLY A 156 -12.40 -0.46 9.88
N ILE A 157 -11.11 -0.27 10.13
CA ILE A 157 -10.19 -1.32 10.59
C ILE A 157 -10.68 -1.89 11.93
N TYR A 158 -10.99 -1.03 12.91
CA TYR A 158 -11.44 -1.46 14.24
C TYR A 158 -12.69 -2.35 14.15
N LEU A 159 -13.70 -1.94 13.38
CA LEU A 159 -14.91 -2.74 13.18
C LEU A 159 -14.65 -4.02 12.39
N GLY A 160 -13.81 -3.96 11.35
CA GLY A 160 -13.39 -5.14 10.59
C GLY A 160 -12.69 -6.17 11.49
N VAL A 161 -11.85 -5.73 12.44
CA VAL A 161 -11.20 -6.60 13.42
C VAL A 161 -12.23 -7.25 14.34
N LYS A 162 -13.18 -6.46 14.87
CA LYS A 162 -14.24 -6.96 15.76
C LYS A 162 -15.09 -8.01 15.06
N LEU A 163 -15.46 -7.78 13.79
CA LEU A 163 -16.26 -8.71 13.00
C LEU A 163 -15.48 -9.98 12.65
N CYS A 164 -14.26 -9.87 12.15
CA CYS A 164 -13.43 -11.03 11.80
C CYS A 164 -13.08 -11.91 13.01
N ASN A 165 -13.15 -11.36 14.23
CA ASN A 165 -12.89 -12.10 15.47
C ASN A 165 -14.12 -12.87 16.00
N THR A 166 -15.29 -12.75 15.36
CA THR A 166 -16.49 -13.53 15.69
C THR A 166 -16.33 -15.01 15.30
N SER A 167 -17.12 -15.88 15.92
CA SER A 167 -17.06 -17.34 15.71
C SER A 167 -17.32 -17.77 14.26
N PHE A 168 -18.12 -17.01 13.52
CA PHE A 168 -18.46 -17.29 12.13
C PHE A 168 -17.28 -17.12 11.17
N PHE A 169 -16.50 -16.05 11.34
CA PHE A 169 -15.43 -15.67 10.41
C PHE A 169 -14.05 -16.23 10.76
N LYS A 170 -13.91 -16.83 11.95
CA LYS A 170 -12.69 -17.53 12.37
C LYS A 170 -12.54 -18.85 11.61
N PRO A 171 -11.46 -19.04 10.83
CA PRO A 171 -11.17 -20.34 10.25
C PRO A 171 -11.00 -21.36 11.37
N LYS A 172 -11.72 -22.48 11.29
CA LYS A 172 -11.52 -23.62 12.20
C LYS A 172 -10.17 -24.25 11.89
N ALA A 173 -9.14 -23.91 12.67
CA ALA A 173 -7.83 -24.53 12.54
C ALA A 173 -7.96 -26.01 12.91
N LYS A 174 -7.76 -26.91 11.94
CA LYS A 174 -7.60 -28.34 12.22
C LYS A 174 -6.17 -28.54 12.71
N LEU A 175 -5.99 -28.61 14.03
CA LEU A 175 -4.72 -29.05 14.62
C LEU A 175 -4.50 -30.51 14.19
N GLN A 176 -3.36 -30.77 13.56
CA GLN A 176 -2.93 -32.14 13.24
C GLN A 176 -1.83 -32.52 14.24
N CYS A 177 -1.97 -33.68 14.88
CA CYS A 177 -0.90 -34.23 15.70
C CYS A 177 0.33 -34.44 14.82
N ALA A 178 1.37 -33.65 15.06
CA ALA A 178 2.66 -33.85 14.43
C ALA A 178 3.41 -34.94 15.21
N ASN A 179 3.16 -36.22 14.90
CA ASN A 179 4.03 -37.33 15.30
C ASN A 179 5.28 -37.35 14.40
N LYS A 180 6.06 -36.27 14.45
CA LYS A 180 7.39 -36.25 13.86
C LYS A 180 8.35 -35.93 14.98
N GLU A 181 9.19 -36.90 15.32
CA GLU A 181 10.49 -36.68 15.93
C GLU A 181 11.20 -35.51 15.22
N ASN A 182 12.23 -34.93 15.83
CA ASN A 182 13.05 -33.83 15.28
C ASN A 182 13.73 -34.20 13.94
N ILE A 183 12.95 -34.42 12.88
CA ILE A 183 13.42 -34.65 11.52
C ILE A 183 13.90 -33.29 11.05
N PRO A 184 15.20 -33.11 10.81
CA PRO A 184 15.72 -31.85 10.32
C PRO A 184 14.99 -31.52 9.00
N LEU A 185 14.52 -30.28 8.88
CA LEU A 185 13.87 -29.80 7.66
C LEU A 185 14.77 -30.14 6.47
N LEU A 186 14.26 -30.94 5.52
CA LEU A 186 14.99 -31.32 4.32
C LEU A 186 15.46 -30.05 3.61
N LYS A 187 16.77 -29.79 3.64
CA LYS A 187 17.39 -28.68 2.93
C LYS A 187 17.34 -28.99 1.43
N GLN A 188 16.28 -28.55 0.76
CA GLN A 188 16.14 -28.64 -0.69
C GLN A 188 17.06 -27.63 -1.38
N ASN A 189 18.36 -27.93 -1.41
CA ASN A 189 19.40 -27.06 -1.98
C ASN A 189 19.20 -26.78 -3.47
N SER A 190 18.68 -27.75 -4.23
CA SER A 190 18.40 -27.59 -5.66
C SER A 190 17.37 -26.47 -5.92
N ARG A 191 16.25 -26.49 -5.20
CA ARG A 191 15.21 -25.45 -5.28
C ARG A 191 15.74 -24.08 -4.87
N ALA A 192 16.52 -24.02 -3.80
CA ALA A 192 17.12 -22.77 -3.35
C ALA A 192 18.08 -22.17 -4.39
N LYS A 193 18.89 -23.01 -5.06
CA LYS A 193 19.76 -22.59 -6.17
C LYS A 193 18.93 -22.11 -7.36
N PHE A 194 17.91 -22.87 -7.78
CA PHE A 194 17.04 -22.50 -8.89
C PHE A 194 16.35 -21.14 -8.67
N HIS A 195 15.72 -20.94 -7.50
CA HIS A 195 15.09 -19.66 -7.17
C HIS A 195 16.10 -18.51 -7.12
N PHE A 196 17.30 -18.75 -6.60
CA PHE A 196 18.35 -17.73 -6.57
C PHE A 196 18.78 -17.32 -7.98
N VAL A 197 19.03 -18.30 -8.86
CA VAL A 197 19.39 -18.05 -10.28
C VAL A 197 18.26 -17.30 -10.99
N LEU A 198 17.01 -17.75 -10.83
CA LEU A 198 15.85 -17.08 -11.43
C LEU A 198 15.70 -15.64 -10.94
N GLY A 199 15.87 -15.40 -9.62
CA GLY A 199 15.87 -14.06 -9.04
C GLY A 199 16.99 -13.17 -9.60
N SER A 200 18.19 -13.73 -9.79
CA SER A 200 19.32 -13.02 -10.40
C SER A 200 19.08 -12.70 -11.88
N ILE A 201 18.51 -13.62 -12.65
CA ILE A 201 18.15 -13.38 -14.07
C ILE A 201 17.12 -12.25 -14.18
N LEU A 202 16.07 -12.28 -13.36
CA LEU A 202 15.07 -11.21 -13.34
C LEU A 202 15.66 -9.86 -12.93
N PHE A 203 16.61 -9.85 -11.99
CA PHE A 203 17.31 -8.62 -11.61
C PHE A 203 18.18 -8.08 -12.74
N VAL A 204 18.89 -8.94 -13.47
CA VAL A 204 19.68 -8.53 -14.65
C VAL A 204 18.76 -8.01 -15.76
N ALA A 205 17.65 -8.68 -16.05
CA ALA A 205 16.65 -8.22 -17.02
C ALA A 205 16.08 -6.84 -16.63
N PHE A 206 15.82 -6.62 -15.34
CA PHE A 206 15.44 -5.31 -14.82
C PHE A 206 16.50 -4.24 -15.08
N LEU A 207 17.78 -4.52 -14.82
CA LEU A 207 18.87 -3.56 -15.09
C LEU A 207 19.01 -3.24 -16.58
N ILE A 208 18.86 -4.24 -17.45
CA ILE A 208 18.85 -4.05 -18.90
C ILE A 208 17.69 -3.14 -19.30
N TRP A 209 16.50 -3.34 -18.72
CA TRP A 209 15.34 -2.50 -19.03
C TRP A 209 15.51 -1.06 -18.54
N VAL A 210 16.07 -0.85 -17.34
CA VAL A 210 16.43 0.49 -16.86
C VAL A 210 17.41 1.16 -17.82
N PHE A 211 18.47 0.45 -18.24
CA PHE A 211 19.45 0.98 -19.19
C PHE A 211 18.83 1.34 -20.54
N TYR A 212 17.94 0.48 -21.06
CA TYR A 212 17.18 0.75 -22.28
C TYR A 212 16.32 2.02 -22.15
N LEU A 213 15.58 2.19 -21.04
CA LEU A 213 14.76 3.38 -20.82
C LEU A 213 15.61 4.66 -20.70
N VAL A 214 16.82 4.57 -20.15
CA VAL A 214 17.76 5.71 -20.11
C VAL A 214 18.24 6.07 -21.52
N LEU A 215 18.57 5.08 -22.34
CA LEU A 215 19.01 5.32 -23.73
C LEU A 215 17.91 5.91 -24.61
N VAL A 216 16.67 5.44 -24.47
CA VAL A 216 15.54 5.87 -25.31
C VAL A 216 15.02 7.25 -24.90
N ASN A 217 14.94 7.54 -23.60
CA ASN A 217 14.30 8.77 -23.11
C ASN A 217 15.28 9.94 -22.88
N GLY A 218 16.57 9.77 -23.20
CA GLY A 218 17.57 10.84 -23.17
C GLY A 218 17.81 11.43 -21.77
N ASN A 219 18.06 12.75 -21.72
CA ASN A 219 18.39 13.45 -20.48
C ASN A 219 17.19 13.54 -19.52
N ILE A 220 17.47 13.34 -18.22
CA ILE A 220 16.47 13.42 -17.16
C ILE A 220 16.08 14.90 -16.96
N SER A 221 14.85 15.26 -17.34
CA SER A 221 14.24 16.55 -17.02
C SER A 221 13.00 16.35 -16.15
N THR A 222 12.88 17.12 -15.08
CA THR A 222 11.71 17.11 -14.18
C THR A 222 10.46 17.71 -14.83
N GLN A 223 10.60 18.39 -15.98
CA GLN A 223 9.49 19.00 -16.71
C GLN A 223 8.78 18.00 -17.65
N SER A 224 9.44 16.90 -18.05
CA SER A 224 8.82 15.86 -18.88
C SER A 224 8.62 14.57 -18.09
N LYS A 225 7.37 14.14 -17.96
CA LYS A 225 7.05 12.86 -17.30
C LYS A 225 7.63 11.65 -18.03
N GLN A 226 7.83 11.76 -19.35
CA GLN A 226 8.41 10.67 -20.16
C GLN A 226 9.90 10.45 -19.86
N SER A 227 10.66 11.51 -19.54
CA SER A 227 12.07 11.35 -19.15
C SER A 227 12.26 10.73 -17.75
N LEU A 228 11.19 10.59 -16.96
CA LEU A 228 11.24 10.02 -15.61
C LEU A 228 10.91 8.52 -15.57
N LEU A 229 10.66 7.88 -16.72
CA LEU A 229 10.24 6.48 -16.79
C LEU A 229 11.28 5.51 -16.19
N ALA A 230 12.57 5.70 -16.49
CA ALA A 230 13.64 4.87 -15.91
C ALA A 230 13.71 5.01 -14.38
N LEU A 231 13.52 6.24 -13.89
CA LEU A 231 13.53 6.53 -12.46
C LEU A 231 12.30 5.94 -11.77
N ALA A 232 11.13 6.03 -12.40
CA ALA A 232 9.89 5.40 -11.92
C ALA A 232 10.07 3.88 -11.77
N LEU A 233 10.75 3.24 -12.72
CA LEU A 233 11.06 1.81 -12.68
C LEU A 233 11.97 1.46 -11.49
N ILE A 234 13.03 2.24 -11.26
CA ILE A 234 13.97 2.07 -10.14
C ILE A 234 13.26 2.26 -8.80
N PHE A 235 12.47 3.32 -8.66
CA PHE A 235 11.70 3.59 -7.45
C PHE A 235 10.68 2.48 -7.18
N GLY A 236 9.97 2.03 -8.21
CA GLY A 236 9.10 0.85 -8.19
C GLY A 236 9.81 -0.35 -7.60
N PHE A 237 10.95 -0.72 -8.19
CA PHE A 237 11.74 -1.87 -7.75
C PHE A 237 12.20 -1.74 -6.30
N ALA A 238 12.78 -0.60 -5.92
CA ALA A 238 13.24 -0.35 -4.56
C ALA A 238 12.09 -0.47 -3.56
N PHE A 239 10.95 0.14 -3.86
CA PHE A 239 9.76 0.07 -3.03
C PHE A 239 9.26 -1.38 -2.88
N GLY A 240 9.10 -2.09 -4.00
CA GLY A 240 8.68 -3.50 -4.05
C GLY A 240 9.61 -4.42 -3.25
N PHE A 241 10.91 -4.20 -3.36
CA PHE A 241 11.92 -4.95 -2.61
C PHE A 241 11.79 -4.70 -1.11
N ILE A 242 11.68 -3.44 -0.69
CA ILE A 242 11.55 -3.06 0.73
C ILE A 242 10.26 -3.61 1.34
N ILE A 243 9.11 -3.49 0.66
CA ILE A 243 7.83 -4.00 1.21
C ILE A 243 7.84 -5.52 1.36
N SER A 244 8.49 -6.25 0.45
CA SER A 244 8.64 -7.71 0.52
C SER A 244 9.57 -8.13 1.66
N ARG A 245 10.71 -7.46 1.83
CA ARG A 245 11.68 -7.78 2.90
C ARG A 245 11.24 -7.32 4.29
N GLY A 246 10.60 -6.16 4.39
CA GLY A 246 10.04 -5.61 5.61
C GLY A 246 8.63 -6.11 5.93
N GLN A 247 8.05 -6.97 5.09
CA GLN A 247 6.71 -7.54 5.24
C GLN A 247 5.65 -6.48 5.52
N ILE A 248 5.77 -5.33 4.86
CA ILE A 248 5.03 -4.11 5.18
C ILE A 248 3.58 -4.26 4.76
N CYS A 249 2.67 -4.10 5.73
CA CYS A 249 1.24 -4.09 5.51
C CYS A 249 0.59 -3.07 6.47
N PHE A 250 0.05 -2.00 5.92
CA PHE A 250 -0.61 -0.95 6.69
C PHE A 250 -1.86 -1.48 7.44
N THR A 251 -2.52 -2.52 6.93
CA THR A 251 -3.58 -3.24 7.67
C THR A 251 -3.05 -3.85 8.95
N ALA A 252 -1.93 -4.56 8.88
CA ALA A 252 -1.34 -5.23 10.04
C ALA A 252 -0.89 -4.22 11.10
N CYS A 253 -0.45 -3.04 10.66
CA CYS A 253 -0.08 -1.90 11.51
C CYS A 253 -1.14 -1.64 12.59
N PHE A 254 -2.38 -1.34 12.18
CA PHE A 254 -3.48 -1.04 13.11
C PHE A 254 -4.16 -2.28 13.66
N ARG A 255 -4.35 -3.32 12.84
CA ARG A 255 -4.99 -4.57 13.28
C ARG A 255 -4.23 -5.23 14.43
N ASP A 256 -2.90 -5.30 14.33
CA ASP A 256 -2.08 -6.00 15.32
C ASP A 256 -1.98 -5.19 16.62
N LEU A 257 -2.10 -3.86 16.56
CA LEU A 257 -2.32 -3.02 17.75
C LEU A 257 -3.64 -3.38 18.43
N PHE A 258 -4.74 -3.48 17.67
CA PHE A 258 -6.06 -3.77 18.26
C PHE A 258 -6.20 -5.20 18.79
N LEU A 259 -5.57 -6.18 18.14
CA LEU A 259 -5.63 -7.58 18.54
C LEU A 259 -4.62 -7.96 19.62
N PHE A 260 -3.41 -7.38 19.59
CA PHE A 260 -2.27 -7.86 20.38
C PHE A 260 -1.53 -6.75 21.14
N GLY A 261 -1.94 -5.48 21.00
CA GLY A 261 -1.23 -4.36 21.62
C GLY A 261 0.17 -4.10 21.06
N ARG A 262 0.50 -4.63 19.86
CA ARG A 262 1.81 -4.48 19.21
C ARG A 262 1.88 -3.19 18.42
N GLU A 263 2.80 -2.29 18.78
CA GLU A 263 2.88 -0.95 18.17
C GLU A 263 4.09 -0.70 17.26
N ASN A 264 5.03 -1.65 17.14
CA ASN A 264 6.31 -1.45 16.44
C ASN A 264 6.16 -0.93 15.00
N ALA A 265 5.21 -1.48 14.24
CA ALA A 265 4.95 -1.05 12.86
C ALA A 265 4.35 0.37 12.80
N ILE A 266 3.45 0.71 13.71
CA ILE A 266 2.83 2.05 13.77
C ILE A 266 3.87 3.09 14.14
N LYS A 267 4.73 2.79 15.12
CA LYS A 267 5.84 3.68 15.51
C LYS A 267 6.76 3.97 14.34
N GLY A 268 7.18 2.94 13.60
CA GLY A 268 8.00 3.12 12.40
C GLY A 268 7.31 3.95 11.33
N ALA A 269 6.02 3.70 11.08
CA ALA A 269 5.24 4.48 10.12
C ALA A 269 5.13 5.96 10.54
N LEU A 270 4.85 6.26 11.81
CA LEU A 270 4.78 7.61 12.35
C LEU A 270 6.10 8.36 12.23
N ILE A 271 7.21 7.74 12.63
CA ILE A 271 8.55 8.35 12.51
C ILE A 271 8.87 8.60 11.04
N GLY A 272 8.59 7.63 10.16
CA GLY A 272 8.78 7.78 8.72
C GLY A 272 7.97 8.93 8.13
N MET A 273 6.71 9.10 8.53
CA MET A 273 5.84 10.19 8.09
C MET A 273 6.28 11.55 8.62
N ILE A 274 6.78 11.64 9.86
CA ILE A 274 7.33 12.89 10.43
C ILE A 274 8.56 13.32 9.63
N ILE A 275 9.50 12.39 9.36
CA ILE A 275 10.68 12.67 8.53
C ILE A 275 10.26 13.07 7.12
N ALA A 276 9.30 12.35 6.53
CA ALA A 276 8.77 12.68 5.22
C ALA A 276 8.13 14.07 5.18
N SER A 277 7.44 14.49 6.25
CA SER A 277 6.80 15.81 6.33
C SER A 277 7.81 16.95 6.37
N LEU A 278 8.94 16.75 7.06
CA LEU A 278 10.05 17.69 7.08
C LEU A 278 10.67 17.87 5.69
N ILE A 279 10.93 16.75 5.00
CA ILE A 279 11.50 16.76 3.65
C ILE A 279 10.51 17.38 2.66
N ALA A 280 9.23 17.01 2.73
CA ALA A 280 8.20 17.55 1.87
C ALA A 280 7.98 19.04 2.08
N PHE A 281 8.01 19.52 3.34
CA PHE A 281 7.95 20.94 3.66
C PHE A 281 9.08 21.71 2.96
N ALA A 282 10.31 21.19 2.98
CA ALA A 282 11.43 21.81 2.26
C ALA A 282 11.17 21.91 0.75
N PHE A 283 10.64 20.86 0.10
CA PHE A 283 10.29 20.91 -1.32
C PHE A 283 9.15 21.89 -1.63
N ILE A 284 8.13 21.96 -0.77
CA ILE A 284 7.01 22.88 -0.93
C ILE A 284 7.47 24.34 -0.85
N LEU A 285 8.40 24.66 0.06
CA LEU A 285 9.00 26.00 0.13
C LEU A 285 9.77 26.39 -1.14
N HIS A 286 10.25 25.42 -1.92
CA HIS A 286 10.89 25.63 -3.21
C HIS A 286 9.90 25.63 -4.39
N GLY A 287 8.60 25.80 -4.14
CA GLY A 287 7.57 25.95 -5.17
C GLY A 287 6.92 24.66 -5.67
N HIS A 288 7.14 23.52 -4.99
CA HIS A 288 6.43 22.29 -5.32
C HIS A 288 4.99 22.33 -4.76
N ASN A 289 4.00 22.10 -5.62
CA ASN A 289 2.60 22.07 -5.21
C ASN A 289 2.16 20.65 -4.83
N SER A 290 1.50 20.52 -3.68
CA SER A 290 0.87 19.25 -3.28
C SER A 290 -0.50 19.08 -3.94
N LYS A 291 -0.78 17.86 -4.42
CA LYS A 291 -2.10 17.54 -4.99
C LYS A 291 -3.14 17.47 -3.86
N LEU A 292 -4.15 18.34 -3.93
CA LEU A 292 -5.24 18.40 -2.95
C LEU A 292 -6.45 17.60 -3.44
N ILE A 293 -7.02 16.82 -2.54
CA ILE A 293 -8.30 16.12 -2.73
C ILE A 293 -9.34 16.81 -1.84
N GLU A 294 -10.58 16.83 -2.32
CA GLU A 294 -11.72 17.43 -1.62
C GLU A 294 -12.07 16.63 -0.36
N LEU A 295 -12.32 17.36 0.73
CA LEU A 295 -12.90 16.81 1.94
C LEU A 295 -14.40 16.64 1.72
N SER A 296 -14.86 15.42 1.45
CA SER A 296 -16.27 15.12 1.18
C SER A 296 -16.79 13.91 1.97
N PRO A 297 -18.12 13.74 2.09
CA PRO A 297 -18.71 12.54 2.69
C PRO A 297 -18.29 11.24 1.99
N ALA A 298 -18.06 11.28 0.67
CA ALA A 298 -17.50 10.16 -0.08
C ALA A 298 -16.13 9.74 0.47
N VAL A 299 -15.27 10.69 0.86
CA VAL A 299 -13.97 10.36 1.47
C VAL A 299 -14.13 9.62 2.80
N ALA A 300 -15.06 10.05 3.67
CA ALA A 300 -15.32 9.37 4.93
C ALA A 300 -15.81 7.92 4.71
N ILE A 301 -16.85 7.76 3.88
CA ILE A 301 -17.44 6.45 3.60
C ILE A 301 -16.43 5.55 2.88
N GLY A 302 -15.72 6.10 1.90
CA GLY A 302 -14.68 5.40 1.16
C GLY A 302 -13.55 4.93 2.08
N ALA A 303 -13.04 5.80 2.96
CA ALA A 303 -12.01 5.47 3.93
C ALA A 303 -12.46 4.38 4.91
N PHE A 304 -13.72 4.46 5.38
CA PHE A 304 -14.30 3.45 6.24
C PHE A 304 -14.42 2.08 5.55
N LEU A 305 -15.03 2.03 4.36
CA LEU A 305 -15.16 0.81 3.56
C LEU A 305 -13.80 0.23 3.20
N PHE A 306 -12.85 1.10 2.89
CA PHE A 306 -11.46 0.73 2.65
C PHE A 306 -10.84 0.05 3.86
N GLY A 307 -10.87 0.70 5.03
CA GLY A 307 -10.31 0.20 6.28
C GLY A 307 -10.93 -1.12 6.73
N PHE A 308 -12.25 -1.27 6.56
CA PHE A 308 -12.94 -2.51 6.81
C PHE A 308 -12.51 -3.62 5.82
N GLY A 309 -12.53 -3.30 4.52
CA GLY A 309 -12.24 -4.22 3.43
C GLY A 309 -10.84 -4.83 3.53
N ILE A 310 -9.81 -4.02 3.84
CA ILE A 310 -8.44 -4.52 3.98
C ILE A 310 -8.26 -5.51 5.15
N VAL A 311 -9.01 -5.34 6.25
CA VAL A 311 -8.99 -6.28 7.37
C VAL A 311 -9.72 -7.56 7.00
N PHE A 312 -10.87 -7.43 6.35
CA PHE A 312 -11.67 -8.56 5.90
C PHE A 312 -10.90 -9.41 4.88
N ALA A 313 -10.26 -8.78 3.90
CA ALA A 313 -9.39 -9.42 2.92
C ALA A 313 -8.08 -9.97 3.53
N GLY A 314 -7.64 -9.44 4.67
CA GLY A 314 -6.40 -9.85 5.34
C GLY A 314 -5.11 -9.22 4.80
N GLY A 315 -5.24 -8.21 3.91
CA GLY A 315 -4.11 -7.44 3.37
C GLY A 315 -4.55 -6.16 2.64
N CYS A 316 -3.75 -5.10 2.77
CA CYS A 316 -3.84 -3.89 1.94
C CYS A 316 -3.17 -4.11 0.57
N GLU A 317 -3.14 -3.10 -0.29
CA GLU A 317 -2.59 -3.16 -1.65
C GLU A 317 -1.16 -3.68 -1.66
N CYS A 318 -0.26 -3.00 -0.94
CA CYS A 318 1.12 -3.45 -0.81
C CYS A 318 1.21 -4.87 -0.22
N GLY A 319 0.32 -5.17 0.74
CA GLY A 319 0.30 -6.43 1.48
C GLY A 319 -0.11 -7.62 0.63
N TRP A 320 -1.11 -7.47 -0.24
CA TRP A 320 -1.49 -8.54 -1.15
C TRP A 320 -0.50 -8.66 -2.30
N THR A 321 0.07 -7.57 -2.80
CA THR A 321 1.05 -7.60 -3.91
C THR A 321 2.27 -8.47 -3.56
N TYR A 322 3.00 -8.19 -2.48
CA TYR A 322 4.20 -8.98 -2.18
C TYR A 322 3.87 -10.43 -1.81
N ARG A 323 2.74 -10.68 -1.11
CA ARG A 323 2.32 -12.04 -0.73
C ARG A 323 1.85 -12.87 -1.92
N ALA A 324 1.24 -12.23 -2.92
CA ALA A 324 0.94 -12.85 -4.20
C ALA A 324 2.25 -13.28 -4.89
N CYS A 325 3.28 -12.43 -4.92
CA CYS A 325 4.60 -12.78 -5.45
C CYS A 325 5.30 -13.91 -4.67
N GLU A 326 5.02 -14.07 -3.37
CA GLU A 326 5.48 -15.23 -2.58
C GLU A 326 4.72 -16.54 -2.89
N GLY A 327 3.70 -16.51 -3.75
CA GLY A 327 2.89 -17.67 -4.16
C GLY A 327 1.65 -17.93 -3.31
N GLN A 328 1.19 -16.96 -2.52
CA GLN A 328 -0.02 -17.13 -1.71
C GLN A 328 -1.27 -16.78 -2.54
N SER A 329 -1.99 -17.81 -3.01
CA SER A 329 -3.16 -17.65 -3.90
C SER A 329 -4.29 -16.80 -3.31
N HIS A 330 -4.50 -16.84 -2.00
CA HIS A 330 -5.46 -15.98 -1.29
C HIS A 330 -5.27 -14.50 -1.66
N PHE A 331 -4.02 -14.02 -1.71
CA PHE A 331 -3.73 -12.62 -2.00
C PHE A 331 -3.80 -12.29 -3.49
N MET A 332 -3.69 -13.28 -4.38
CA MET A 332 -3.99 -13.12 -5.80
C MET A 332 -5.49 -12.86 -6.00
N ILE A 333 -6.35 -13.61 -5.30
CA ILE A 333 -7.80 -13.41 -5.30
C ILE A 333 -8.14 -12.01 -4.77
N VAL A 334 -7.51 -11.58 -3.67
CA VAL A 334 -7.68 -10.21 -3.13
C VAL A 334 -7.32 -9.16 -4.18
N GLY A 335 -6.21 -9.33 -4.91
CA GLY A 335 -5.79 -8.38 -5.94
C GLY A 335 -6.79 -8.25 -7.09
N ILE A 336 -7.27 -9.38 -7.63
CA ILE A 336 -8.30 -9.39 -8.68
C ILE A 336 -9.59 -8.74 -8.16
N ALA A 337 -10.06 -9.15 -6.99
CA ALA A 337 -11.25 -8.60 -6.37
C ALA A 337 -11.13 -7.09 -6.09
N ASN A 338 -9.94 -6.61 -5.74
CA ASN A 338 -9.65 -5.20 -5.57
C ASN A 338 -9.80 -4.42 -6.88
N ILE A 339 -9.23 -4.90 -7.99
CA ILE A 339 -9.41 -4.29 -9.32
C ILE A 339 -10.89 -4.32 -9.72
N VAL A 340 -11.62 -5.39 -9.44
CA VAL A 340 -13.07 -5.45 -9.67
C VAL A 340 -13.80 -4.37 -8.85
N GLY A 341 -13.42 -4.18 -7.59
CA GLY A 341 -13.96 -3.10 -6.75
C GLY A 341 -13.69 -1.70 -7.30
N THR A 342 -12.51 -1.45 -7.88
CA THR A 342 -12.22 -0.15 -8.51
C THR A 342 -13.05 0.09 -9.77
N MET A 343 -13.24 -0.95 -10.59
CA MET A 343 -14.11 -0.89 -11.78
C MET A 343 -15.56 -0.61 -11.39
N ILE A 344 -16.09 -1.32 -10.39
CA ILE A 344 -17.47 -1.11 -9.92
C ILE A 344 -17.67 0.34 -9.50
N LEU A 345 -16.74 0.92 -8.73
CA LEU A 345 -16.88 2.32 -8.36
C LEU A 345 -16.80 3.23 -9.60
N ALA A 346 -15.80 3.05 -10.46
CA ALA A 346 -15.61 3.94 -11.61
C ALA A 346 -16.86 3.98 -12.50
N LEU A 347 -17.55 2.85 -12.67
CA LEU A 347 -18.82 2.76 -13.41
C LEU A 347 -20.02 3.30 -12.63
N THR A 348 -20.01 3.25 -11.30
CA THR A 348 -21.14 3.69 -10.47
C THR A 348 -21.02 5.12 -9.93
N TYR A 349 -19.87 5.76 -10.12
CA TYR A 349 -19.54 7.07 -9.57
C TYR A 349 -20.50 8.18 -10.01
N ASP A 350 -21.02 8.09 -11.24
CA ASP A 350 -21.93 9.09 -11.80
C ASP A 350 -23.32 9.05 -11.16
N PHE A 351 -23.75 7.88 -10.67
CA PHE A 351 -25.01 7.72 -9.93
C PHE A 351 -24.95 8.26 -8.50
N LEU A 352 -23.76 8.54 -7.97
CA LEU A 352 -23.64 9.12 -6.62
C LEU A 352 -24.11 10.58 -6.62
N PRO A 353 -24.91 11.01 -5.63
CA PRO A 353 -25.37 12.40 -5.54
C PRO A 353 -24.18 13.38 -5.46
N SER A 354 -24.33 14.57 -6.05
CA SER A 354 -23.30 15.63 -6.03
C SER A 354 -22.90 16.00 -4.60
N ALA A 355 -23.85 16.07 -3.69
CA ALA A 355 -23.63 16.35 -2.25
C ALA A 355 -22.68 15.36 -1.56
N PHE A 356 -22.51 14.14 -2.09
CA PHE A 356 -21.54 13.18 -1.57
C PHE A 356 -20.13 13.39 -2.14
N LYS A 357 -20.05 13.93 -3.36
CA LYS A 357 -18.81 14.06 -4.14
C LYS A 357 -18.10 15.38 -3.84
N GLU A 358 -18.87 16.45 -3.70
CA GLU A 358 -18.36 17.81 -3.50
C GLU A 358 -17.86 18.02 -2.07
N GLY A 359 -16.82 18.83 -1.95
CA GLY A 359 -16.17 19.09 -0.68
C GLY A 359 -15.20 20.26 -0.74
N VAL A 360 -14.59 20.57 0.40
CA VAL A 360 -13.63 21.69 0.52
C VAL A 360 -12.20 21.17 0.40
N LYS A 361 -11.36 21.86 -0.37
CA LYS A 361 -9.92 21.57 -0.45
C LYS A 361 -9.19 22.39 0.59
N ILE A 362 -8.83 21.76 1.71
CA ILE A 362 -8.13 22.44 2.81
C ILE A 362 -6.67 21.99 2.84
N ASN A 363 -5.75 22.94 2.69
CA ASN A 363 -4.31 22.76 2.88
C ASN A 363 -3.87 23.54 4.12
N LEU A 364 -3.27 22.84 5.10
CA LEU A 364 -2.87 23.43 6.36
C LEU A 364 -1.84 24.56 6.18
N LEU A 365 -0.97 24.48 5.18
CA LEU A 365 0.05 25.51 4.91
C LEU A 365 -0.58 26.80 4.36
N ASN A 366 -1.63 26.67 3.54
CA ASN A 366 -2.29 27.83 2.92
C ASN A 366 -3.18 28.55 3.94
N GLU A 367 -3.90 27.81 4.79
CA GLU A 367 -4.85 28.37 5.75
C GLU A 367 -4.17 28.96 7.00
N PHE A 368 -3.12 28.30 7.51
CA PHE A 368 -2.47 28.68 8.77
C PHE A 368 -1.07 29.27 8.58
N GLY A 369 -0.67 29.54 7.33
CA GLY A 369 0.68 29.92 6.95
C GLY A 369 1.67 28.75 7.01
N ASN A 370 2.82 28.91 6.34
CA ASN A 370 3.80 27.82 6.17
C ASN A 370 4.23 27.18 7.49
N LEU A 371 4.64 27.98 8.48
CA LEU A 371 5.08 27.46 9.77
C LEU A 371 3.90 26.98 10.62
N GLY A 372 2.76 27.71 10.62
CA GLY A 372 1.59 27.32 11.40
C GLY A 372 1.02 25.98 10.95
N GLY A 373 0.80 25.80 9.64
CA GLY A 373 0.35 24.55 9.06
C GLY A 373 1.32 23.40 9.30
N PHE A 374 2.63 23.66 9.27
CA PHE A 374 3.66 22.68 9.60
C PHE A 374 3.55 22.21 11.06
N PHE A 375 3.48 23.14 12.02
CA PHE A 375 3.36 22.81 13.44
C PHE A 375 2.05 22.12 13.77
N ILE A 376 0.94 22.51 13.14
CA ILE A 376 -0.36 21.83 13.29
C ILE A 376 -0.23 20.37 12.83
N ASN A 377 0.39 20.12 11.68
CA ASN A 377 0.57 18.76 11.18
C ASN A 377 1.44 17.91 12.12
N LEU A 378 2.51 18.50 12.66
CA LEU A 378 3.36 17.84 13.65
C LEU A 378 2.61 17.56 14.95
N ALA A 379 1.79 18.50 15.44
CA ALA A 379 0.96 18.31 16.62
C ALA A 379 -0.05 17.15 16.42
N LEU A 380 -0.64 17.03 15.22
CA LEU A 380 -1.52 15.91 14.89
C LEU A 380 -0.79 14.55 14.88
N PHE A 381 0.46 14.50 14.40
CA PHE A 381 1.28 13.28 14.52
C PHE A 381 1.59 12.93 15.98
N ILE A 382 1.93 13.91 16.81
CA ILE A 382 2.18 13.72 18.25
C ILE A 382 0.89 13.22 18.94
N LEU A 383 -0.26 13.81 18.62
CA LEU A 383 -1.55 13.38 19.13
C LEU A 383 -1.85 11.93 18.74
N MET A 384 -1.64 11.57 17.47
CA MET A 384 -1.82 10.20 17.00
C MET A 384 -0.88 9.22 17.73
N PHE A 385 0.39 9.61 17.95
CA PHE A 385 1.34 8.81 18.71
C PHE A 385 0.88 8.62 20.18
N ALA A 386 0.41 9.69 20.82
CA ALA A 386 -0.14 9.63 22.17
C ALA A 386 -1.37 8.71 22.25
N CYS A 387 -2.29 8.77 21.28
CA CYS A 387 -3.43 7.86 21.19
C CYS A 387 -3.01 6.39 21.08
N VAL A 388 -1.97 6.09 20.30
CA VAL A 388 -1.42 4.73 20.14
C VAL A 388 -0.85 4.21 21.47
N LEU A 389 -0.06 5.04 22.18
CA LEU A 389 0.49 4.68 23.49
C LEU A 389 -0.60 4.51 24.56
N PHE A 390 -1.58 5.40 24.56
CA PHE A 390 -2.73 5.32 25.47
C PHE A 390 -3.53 4.03 25.24
N TYR A 391 -3.84 3.71 23.98
CA TYR A 391 -4.54 2.47 23.63
C TYR A 391 -3.75 1.24 24.07
N LYS A 392 -2.43 1.22 23.83
CA LYS A 392 -1.55 0.13 24.29
C LYS A 392 -1.64 -0.05 25.81
N LYS A 393 -1.50 1.03 26.57
CA LYS A 393 -1.57 0.98 28.05
C LYS A 393 -2.93 0.42 28.50
N HIS A 394 -4.02 0.92 27.93
CA HIS A 394 -5.38 0.46 28.25
C HIS A 394 -5.59 -1.02 27.88
N PHE A 395 -5.06 -1.47 26.74
CA PHE A 395 -5.15 -2.86 26.29
C PHE A 395 -4.49 -3.83 27.29
N PHE A 396 -3.28 -3.53 27.76
CA PHE A 396 -2.58 -4.37 28.74
C PHE A 396 -3.19 -4.29 30.14
N GLN A 397 -3.72 -3.14 30.55
CA GLN A 397 -4.49 -3.04 31.81
C GLN A 397 -5.70 -3.96 31.81
N LYS A 398 -6.47 -3.98 30.71
CA LYS A 398 -7.66 -4.83 30.57
C LYS A 398 -7.31 -6.33 30.52
N LEU A 399 -6.15 -6.69 29.97
CA LEU A 399 -5.64 -8.07 30.00
C LEU A 399 -5.29 -8.49 31.43
N ASN A 400 -4.58 -7.64 32.17
CA ASN A 400 -4.17 -7.92 33.55
C ASN A 400 -5.35 -7.98 34.54
N GLN A 401 -6.50 -7.40 34.20
CA GLN A 401 -7.74 -7.50 34.99
C GLN A 401 -8.54 -8.78 34.70
N LYS A 402 -8.23 -9.50 33.61
CA LYS A 402 -8.97 -10.69 33.15
C LYS A 402 -8.22 -12.01 33.39
N GLY A 403 -6.92 -11.95 33.62
CA GLY A 403 -6.11 -13.07 34.08
C GLY A 403 -5.95 -12.98 35.59
#